data_AF-A0A8S1BUV6-F1
#
_entry.id   AF-A0A8S1BUV6-F1
#
_cell.length_a   1.000
_cell.length_b   1.000
_cell.length_c   1.000
_cell.angle_alpha   90.00
_cell.angle_beta   90.00
_cell.angle_gamma   90.00
#
_symmetry.space_group_name_H-M   'P 1'
#
loop_
_entity.id
_entity.type
_entity.pdbx_description
1 polymer ?
#
loop_
_entity_poly.entity_id
_entity_poly.type
_entity_poly.pdbx_seq_one_letter_code
_entity_poly.pdbx_strand_id
1 'polypeptide(L)'
;MIHLDKKFKGTLHSVECYVEHFSPTSLPIEPLGHSGTWTSCVHVLLTLKESLSLKKEILPKSKEPKAEKIKRPFFFHNNGQLWFPWPGVENDTVQMSQQHLYEESGKKPIHFNAYTTFEKWYYFFYNPGNDGKQVIRIVNQRKQCQLRYQEGTPYDSTAIAVIMSAITIIKESSNIPKGGVLMPGAAFHKTDLVDRLMNNGYTIEVLK
;
A
#
# COMPACT_ATOMS: atom_id res chain seq x y z
N MET A 1 1.51 3.14 7.25
CA MET A 1 2.83 3.65 7.68
C MET A 1 2.77 4.46 8.98
N ILE A 2 2.01 5.54 9.06
CA ILE A 2 1.94 6.39 10.28
C ILE A 2 1.49 5.58 11.52
N HIS A 3 0.48 4.73 11.37
CA HIS A 3 0.03 3.86 12.46
C HIS A 3 1.12 2.89 12.95
N LEU A 4 1.92 2.34 12.02
CA LEU A 4 3.03 1.45 12.35
C LEU A 4 4.12 2.18 13.14
N ASP A 5 4.47 3.36 12.69
CA ASP A 5 5.47 4.22 13.31
C ASP A 5 5.04 4.66 14.73
N LYS A 6 3.75 4.98 14.95
CA LYS A 6 3.20 5.26 16.30
C LYS A 6 3.25 4.06 17.25
N LYS A 7 3.00 2.84 16.75
CA LYS A 7 2.98 1.60 17.57
C LYS A 7 4.37 0.97 17.74
N PHE A 8 5.36 1.33 16.94
CA PHE A 8 6.69 0.78 17.01
C PHE A 8 7.50 1.46 18.12
N LYS A 9 7.92 0.70 19.15
CA LYS A 9 8.67 1.21 20.31
C LYS A 9 10.10 1.72 20.01
N GLY A 10 10.49 1.88 18.74
CA GLY A 10 11.83 2.30 18.33
C GLY A 10 11.81 3.14 17.04
N THR A 11 12.97 3.34 16.42
CA THR A 11 13.03 4.07 15.14
C THR A 11 12.77 3.11 13.97
N LEU A 12 11.67 3.33 13.25
CA LEU A 12 11.34 2.56 12.05
C LEU A 12 12.12 3.12 10.86
N HIS A 13 13.06 2.32 10.31
CA HIS A 13 13.91 2.78 9.20
C HIS A 13 13.43 2.26 7.84
N SER A 14 13.03 1.00 7.79
CA SER A 14 12.50 0.36 6.58
C SER A 14 11.32 -0.55 6.92
N VAL A 15 10.39 -0.63 5.97
CA VAL A 15 9.22 -1.48 6.00
C VAL A 15 9.12 -2.19 4.68
N GLU A 16 9.08 -3.51 4.74
CA GLU A 16 8.62 -4.32 3.63
C GLU A 16 7.16 -4.67 3.86
N CYS A 17 6.38 -4.71 2.79
CA CYS A 17 4.98 -5.07 2.77
C CYS A 17 4.84 -6.23 1.79
N TYR A 18 4.22 -7.33 2.24
CA TYR A 18 4.08 -8.55 1.44
C TYR A 18 2.61 -8.89 1.33
N VAL A 19 2.02 -8.50 0.21
CA VAL A 19 0.62 -8.71 -0.12
C VAL A 19 0.44 -10.11 -0.70
N GLU A 20 -0.19 -10.99 0.06
CA GLU A 20 -0.54 -12.33 -0.39
C GLU A 20 -1.99 -12.31 -0.91
N HIS A 21 -2.20 -12.77 -2.15
CA HIS A 21 -3.54 -12.93 -2.70
C HIS A 21 -4.05 -14.35 -2.38
N PHE A 22 -5.01 -14.46 -1.47
CA PHE A 22 -5.62 -15.73 -1.10
C PHE A 22 -7.06 -15.82 -1.63
N SER A 23 -7.42 -16.96 -2.22
CA SER A 23 -8.82 -17.28 -2.54
C SER A 23 -9.36 -18.29 -1.52
N PRO A 24 -10.42 -17.96 -0.76
CA PRO A 24 -11.01 -18.89 0.21
C PRO A 24 -11.77 -20.05 -0.44
N THR A 25 -12.04 -19.97 -1.75
CA THR A 25 -12.88 -20.92 -2.46
C THR A 25 -11.99 -21.91 -3.23
N SER A 26 -12.19 -23.21 -3.02
CA SER A 26 -11.52 -24.31 -3.74
C SER A 26 -11.87 -24.41 -5.24
N LEU A 27 -12.45 -23.36 -5.81
CA LEU A 27 -12.89 -23.30 -7.20
C LEU A 27 -11.81 -22.63 -8.06
N PRO A 28 -11.37 -23.27 -9.16
CA PRO A 28 -10.22 -22.83 -9.93
C PRO A 28 -10.43 -21.57 -10.79
N ILE A 29 -11.57 -20.87 -10.65
CA ILE A 29 -12.05 -19.85 -11.61
C ILE A 29 -12.70 -18.63 -10.92
N GLU A 30 -12.26 -18.27 -9.71
CA GLU A 30 -12.61 -16.96 -9.15
C GLU A 30 -11.50 -15.95 -9.45
N PRO A 31 -11.81 -14.86 -10.17
CA PRO A 31 -10.78 -13.97 -10.68
C PRO A 31 -10.35 -12.92 -9.68
N LEU A 32 -9.05 -12.63 -9.72
CA LEU A 32 -8.36 -11.79 -8.73
C LEU A 32 -8.47 -10.28 -9.02
N GLY A 33 -9.05 -9.89 -10.16
CA GLY A 33 -9.19 -8.49 -10.56
C GLY A 33 -10.43 -8.24 -11.42
N HIS A 34 -11.04 -7.07 -11.23
CA HIS A 34 -12.12 -6.57 -12.08
C HIS A 34 -11.57 -6.25 -13.49
N SER A 35 -12.42 -6.28 -14.53
CA SER A 35 -12.02 -5.99 -15.91
C SER A 35 -11.28 -4.66 -16.04
N GLY A 36 -11.72 -3.65 -15.27
CA GLY A 36 -11.05 -2.36 -15.15
C GLY A 36 -9.60 -2.45 -14.69
N THR A 37 -9.28 -3.31 -13.71
CA THR A 37 -7.90 -3.51 -13.23
C THR A 37 -7.02 -4.12 -14.32
N TRP A 38 -7.54 -5.08 -15.08
CA TRP A 38 -6.81 -5.67 -16.22
C TRP A 38 -6.55 -4.63 -17.31
N THR A 39 -7.58 -3.87 -17.70
CA THR A 39 -7.44 -2.79 -18.68
C THR A 39 -6.40 -1.77 -18.23
N SER A 40 -6.45 -1.33 -16.96
CA SER A 40 -5.42 -0.45 -16.40
C SER A 40 -4.03 -1.07 -16.44
N CYS A 41 -3.89 -2.36 -16.11
CA CYS A 41 -2.61 -3.05 -16.17
C CYS A 41 -2.06 -3.09 -17.60
N VAL A 42 -2.88 -3.46 -18.59
CA VAL A 42 -2.47 -3.46 -20.00
C VAL A 42 -2.03 -2.06 -20.44
N HIS A 43 -2.77 -1.01 -20.09
CA HIS A 43 -2.35 0.37 -20.39
C HIS A 43 -1.04 0.75 -19.72
N VAL A 44 -0.85 0.37 -18.45
CA VAL A 44 0.42 0.59 -17.74
C VAL A 44 1.55 -0.16 -18.44
N LEU A 45 1.34 -1.42 -18.86
CA LEU A 45 2.33 -2.23 -19.57
C LEU A 45 2.71 -1.64 -20.92
N LEU A 46 1.74 -1.16 -21.71
CA LEU A 46 1.99 -0.53 -23.00
C LEU A 46 2.78 0.78 -22.85
N THR A 47 2.46 1.57 -21.82
CA THR A 47 3.09 2.86 -21.55
C THR A 47 4.24 2.76 -20.53
N LEU A 48 4.70 1.55 -20.19
CA LEU A 48 5.65 1.30 -19.09
C LEU A 48 6.90 2.17 -19.22
N LYS A 49 7.53 2.17 -20.39
CA LYS A 49 8.78 2.89 -20.64
C LYS A 49 8.60 4.40 -20.41
N GLU A 50 7.52 4.95 -20.94
CA GLU A 50 7.17 6.37 -20.81
C GLU A 50 6.79 6.72 -19.37
N SER A 51 6.01 5.87 -18.70
CA SER A 51 5.66 6.05 -17.29
C SER A 51 6.90 6.05 -16.39
N LEU A 52 7.90 5.20 -16.68
CA LEU A 52 9.15 5.14 -15.93
C LEU A 52 10.04 6.37 -16.19
N SER A 53 10.05 6.93 -17.41
CA SER A 53 10.75 8.19 -17.67
C SER A 53 10.07 9.37 -16.97
N LEU A 54 8.74 9.48 -17.08
CA LEU A 54 7.96 10.53 -16.44
C LEU A 54 8.08 10.48 -14.91
N LYS A 55 8.03 9.28 -14.31
CA LYS A 55 8.25 9.12 -12.87
C LYS A 55 9.62 9.64 -12.42
N LYS A 56 10.67 9.47 -13.22
CA LYS A 56 12.02 9.99 -12.88
C LYS A 56 12.09 11.52 -12.92
N GLU A 57 11.27 12.14 -13.75
CA GLU A 57 11.22 13.60 -13.90
C GLU A 57 10.31 14.26 -12.86
N ILE A 58 9.14 13.68 -12.61
CA ILE A 58 8.08 14.26 -11.80
C ILE A 58 8.26 13.95 -10.30
N LEU A 59 8.73 12.74 -9.96
CA LEU A 59 8.81 12.35 -8.55
C LEU A 59 9.91 13.15 -7.84
N PRO A 60 9.62 13.67 -6.63
CA PRO A 60 10.59 14.43 -5.88
C PRO A 60 11.85 13.58 -5.62
N LYS A 61 13.01 14.13 -5.99
CA LYS A 61 14.29 13.48 -5.72
C LYS A 61 14.52 13.51 -4.21
N SER A 62 14.61 12.31 -3.61
CA SER A 62 14.94 12.14 -2.19
C SER A 62 16.23 12.88 -1.87
N LYS A 63 16.18 13.83 -0.93
CA LYS A 63 17.34 14.61 -0.47
C LYS A 63 18.26 13.81 0.45
N GLU A 64 17.78 12.70 1.01
CA GLU A 64 18.59 11.82 1.86
C GLU A 64 19.30 10.71 1.07
N PRO A 65 20.47 10.23 1.56
CA PRO A 65 21.08 9.02 1.05
C PRO A 65 20.08 7.86 1.17
N LYS A 66 19.91 7.11 0.07
CA LYS A 66 19.09 5.89 0.06
C LYS A 66 19.51 5.03 1.25
N ALA A 67 18.60 4.73 2.17
CA ALA A 67 18.87 3.70 3.19
C ALA A 67 19.47 2.48 2.52
N GLU A 68 20.32 1.75 3.25
CA GLU A 68 20.81 0.44 2.84
C GLU A 68 19.61 -0.44 2.50
N LYS A 69 19.29 -0.48 1.21
CA LYS A 69 18.22 -1.33 0.69
C LYS A 69 18.69 -2.75 0.92
N ILE A 70 17.80 -3.59 1.45
CA ILE A 70 17.94 -5.02 1.21
C ILE A 70 17.76 -5.19 -0.31
N LYS A 71 18.87 -5.37 -1.02
CA LYS A 71 18.86 -5.56 -2.47
C LYS A 71 18.21 -6.92 -2.73
N ARG A 72 16.98 -6.91 -3.24
CA ARG A 72 16.29 -8.12 -3.69
C ARG A 72 16.37 -8.22 -5.21
N PRO A 73 16.56 -9.43 -5.77
CA PRO A 73 16.31 -9.65 -7.19
C PRO A 73 14.83 -9.40 -7.51
N PHE A 74 14.52 -9.14 -8.79
CA PHE A 74 13.14 -8.85 -9.22
C PHE A 74 12.18 -9.99 -8.86
N PHE A 75 12.64 -11.23 -9.00
CA PHE A 75 11.96 -12.40 -8.46
C PHE A 75 12.79 -12.97 -7.31
N PHE A 76 12.19 -13.19 -6.16
CA PHE A 76 12.86 -13.79 -5.00
C PHE A 76 11.93 -14.73 -4.24
N HIS A 77 12.52 -15.74 -3.60
CA HIS A 77 11.76 -16.64 -2.75
C HIS A 77 11.70 -16.11 -1.32
N ASN A 78 10.53 -16.13 -0.70
CA ASN A 78 10.33 -15.84 0.72
C ASN A 78 9.20 -16.74 1.26
N ASN A 79 9.42 -17.40 2.39
CA ASN A 79 8.49 -18.36 2.99
C ASN A 79 7.93 -19.41 2.01
N GLY A 80 8.76 -19.92 1.09
CA GLY A 80 8.37 -20.96 0.12
C GLY A 80 7.56 -20.47 -1.09
N GLN A 81 7.27 -19.18 -1.20
CA GLN A 81 6.55 -18.58 -2.33
C GLN A 81 7.49 -17.69 -3.17
N LEU A 82 7.17 -17.53 -4.46
CA LEU A 82 7.85 -16.61 -5.37
C LEU A 82 7.22 -15.22 -5.26
N TRP A 83 8.02 -14.24 -4.86
CA TRP A 83 7.61 -12.85 -4.69
C TRP A 83 8.25 -11.95 -5.75
N PHE A 84 7.54 -10.89 -6.11
CA PHE A 84 8.04 -9.84 -6.98
C PHE A 84 7.55 -8.46 -6.52
N PRO A 85 8.25 -7.37 -6.87
CA PRO A 85 7.83 -6.00 -6.54
C PRO A 85 6.41 -5.72 -7.04
N TRP A 86 5.57 -5.14 -6.17
CA TRP A 86 4.24 -4.72 -6.55
C TRP A 86 4.32 -3.66 -7.67
N PRO A 87 3.65 -3.87 -8.82
CA PRO A 87 3.78 -2.98 -9.98
C PRO A 87 2.93 -1.70 -9.87
N GLY A 88 2.33 -1.43 -8.71
CA GLY A 88 1.48 -0.26 -8.48
C GLY A 88 2.20 1.00 -7.99
N VAL A 89 1.41 2.01 -7.64
CA VAL A 89 1.82 3.36 -7.22
C VAL A 89 2.04 3.50 -5.71
N GLU A 90 1.90 2.43 -4.96
CA GLU A 90 1.91 2.40 -3.49
C GLU A 90 3.28 2.80 -2.96
N ASN A 91 4.34 2.29 -3.59
CA ASN A 91 5.71 2.68 -3.27
C ASN A 91 5.92 4.20 -3.48
N ASP A 92 5.44 4.72 -4.61
CA ASP A 92 5.56 6.14 -4.95
C ASP A 92 4.74 7.01 -3.99
N THR A 93 3.52 6.58 -3.66
CA THR A 93 2.59 7.29 -2.75
C THR A 93 3.15 7.39 -1.34
N VAL A 94 3.72 6.29 -0.83
CA VAL A 94 4.38 6.30 0.47
C VAL A 94 5.63 7.16 0.41
N GLN A 95 6.46 7.06 -0.62
CA GLN A 95 7.66 7.88 -0.78
C GLN A 95 7.32 9.38 -0.78
N MET A 96 6.33 9.80 -1.57
CA MET A 96 5.88 11.20 -1.61
C MET A 96 5.36 11.67 -0.25
N SER A 97 4.58 10.84 0.45
CA SER A 97 4.10 11.15 1.81
C SER A 97 5.27 11.32 2.80
N GLN A 98 6.25 10.42 2.76
CA GLN A 98 7.41 10.47 3.65
C GLN A 98 8.30 11.68 3.35
N GLN A 99 8.48 12.03 2.08
CA GLN A 99 9.23 13.23 1.69
C GLN A 99 8.55 14.50 2.21
N HIS A 100 7.23 14.61 2.09
CA HIS A 100 6.48 15.75 2.63
C HIS A 100 6.64 15.87 4.15
N LEU A 101 6.51 14.76 4.87
CA LEU A 101 6.68 14.74 6.33
C LEU A 101 8.10 15.10 6.76
N TYR A 102 9.11 14.67 5.99
CA TYR A 102 10.51 15.06 6.22
C TYR A 102 10.70 16.57 6.05
N GLU A 103 10.12 17.16 5.01
CA GLU A 103 10.22 18.61 4.76
C GLU A 103 9.48 19.45 5.81
N GLU A 104 8.36 18.98 6.33
CA GLU A 104 7.58 19.69 7.34
C GLU A 104 8.18 19.55 8.76
N SER A 105 8.62 18.34 9.13
CA SER A 105 8.95 18.02 10.53
C SER A 105 10.43 17.69 10.78
N GLY A 106 11.24 17.57 9.72
CA GLY A 106 12.63 17.08 9.82
C GLY A 106 12.75 15.60 10.19
N LYS A 107 11.63 14.87 10.27
CA LYS A 107 11.62 13.46 10.62
C LYS A 107 12.17 12.61 9.48
N LYS A 108 13.20 11.81 9.76
CA LYS A 108 13.79 10.88 8.78
C LYS A 108 12.72 10.02 8.08
N PRO A 109 12.72 9.95 6.74
CA PRO A 109 11.75 9.20 5.97
C PRO A 109 11.90 7.70 6.20
N ILE A 110 10.76 7.00 6.23
CA ILE A 110 10.71 5.55 6.32
C ILE A 110 10.71 4.97 4.92
N HIS A 111 11.63 4.05 4.63
CA HIS A 111 11.66 3.38 3.34
C HIS A 111 10.61 2.27 3.27
N PHE A 112 9.78 2.29 2.24
CA PHE A 112 8.71 1.31 2.04
C PHE A 112 8.89 0.57 0.72
N ASN A 113 8.74 -0.75 0.76
CA ASN A 113 8.65 -1.57 -0.45
C ASN A 113 7.48 -2.54 -0.32
N ALA A 114 6.59 -2.54 -1.30
CA ALA A 114 5.53 -3.54 -1.45
C ALA A 114 5.95 -4.64 -2.43
N TYR A 115 5.65 -5.88 -2.04
CA TYR A 115 5.84 -7.12 -2.79
C TYR A 115 4.51 -7.85 -2.85
N THR A 116 4.31 -8.60 -3.93
CA THR A 116 3.16 -9.50 -4.06
C THR A 116 3.59 -10.89 -4.50
N THR A 117 2.72 -11.84 -4.26
CA THR A 117 2.85 -13.22 -4.71
C THR A 117 1.49 -13.73 -5.21
N PHE A 118 1.55 -14.74 -6.06
CA PHE A 118 0.39 -15.52 -6.49
C PHE A 118 0.68 -16.99 -6.21
N GLU A 119 -0.31 -17.73 -5.72
CA GLU A 119 -0.19 -19.19 -5.54
C GLU A 119 0.19 -19.88 -6.86
N LYS A 120 -0.30 -19.36 -8.00
CA LYS A 120 0.18 -19.73 -9.33
C LYS A 120 0.39 -18.48 -10.18
N TRP A 121 1.63 -18.22 -10.57
CA TRP A 121 2.05 -17.02 -11.30
C TRP A 121 1.29 -16.78 -12.62
N TYR A 122 0.74 -17.83 -13.23
CA TYR A 122 -0.03 -17.74 -14.48
C TYR A 122 -1.50 -17.34 -14.29
N TYR A 123 -2.03 -17.31 -13.06
CA TYR A 123 -3.38 -16.77 -12.79
C TYR A 123 -3.48 -15.28 -13.15
N PHE A 124 -2.35 -14.57 -13.22
CA PHE A 124 -2.28 -13.22 -13.75
C PHE A 124 -2.84 -13.08 -15.18
N PHE A 125 -2.77 -14.15 -15.99
CA PHE A 125 -3.23 -14.16 -17.38
C PHE A 125 -4.63 -14.78 -17.57
N TYR A 126 -5.24 -15.32 -16.52
CA TYR A 126 -6.47 -16.08 -16.62
C TYR A 126 -7.65 -15.37 -15.93
N ASN A 127 -8.34 -14.56 -16.75
CA ASN A 127 -9.73 -14.10 -16.61
C ASN A 127 -10.06 -13.04 -15.52
N PRO A 128 -10.76 -11.93 -15.87
CA PRO A 128 -11.34 -10.97 -14.92
C PRO A 128 -12.87 -11.13 -14.81
N GLY A 129 -13.43 -11.26 -13.61
CA GLY A 129 -14.88 -11.50 -13.46
C GLY A 129 -15.37 -11.95 -12.07
N ASN A 130 -15.53 -10.98 -11.16
CA ASN A 130 -16.18 -11.04 -9.83
C ASN A 130 -15.29 -11.01 -8.58
N ASP A 131 -15.89 -10.42 -7.55
CA ASP A 131 -15.31 -9.90 -6.32
C ASP A 131 -14.84 -11.00 -5.36
N GLY A 132 -13.61 -11.46 -5.55
CA GLY A 132 -12.90 -12.27 -4.56
C GLY A 132 -12.57 -11.46 -3.29
N LYS A 133 -12.74 -12.09 -2.12
CA LYS A 133 -12.29 -11.52 -0.84
C LYS A 133 -10.77 -11.46 -0.80
N GLN A 134 -10.20 -10.25 -0.89
CA GLN A 134 -8.76 -10.05 -0.76
C GLN A 134 -8.38 -9.80 0.70
N VAL A 135 -7.49 -10.64 1.26
CA VAL A 135 -6.91 -10.42 2.58
C VAL A 135 -5.48 -9.93 2.42
N ILE A 136 -5.23 -8.64 2.71
CA ILE A 136 -3.90 -8.05 2.59
C ILE A 136 -3.09 -8.39 3.86
N ARG A 137 -2.24 -9.41 3.80
CA ARG A 137 -1.16 -9.53 4.79
C ARG A 137 -0.10 -8.46 4.49
N ILE A 138 0.53 -7.86 5.50
CA ILE A 138 1.66 -6.91 5.34
C ILE A 138 2.82 -7.47 6.17
N VAL A 139 3.50 -8.49 5.65
CA VAL A 139 4.64 -9.06 6.40
C VAL A 139 5.77 -8.03 6.44
N ASN A 140 6.35 -7.73 7.59
CA ASN A 140 7.67 -7.08 7.66
C ASN A 140 8.62 -8.09 8.32
N GLN A 141 9.83 -8.21 7.79
CA GLN A 141 10.81 -9.24 8.18
C GLN A 141 11.29 -9.15 9.65
N ARG A 142 10.99 -8.07 10.39
CA ARG A 142 11.31 -7.98 11.84
C ARG A 142 10.10 -7.92 12.78
N LYS A 143 8.91 -7.56 12.29
CA LYS A 143 7.59 -7.58 12.97
C LYS A 143 6.51 -7.59 11.90
N GLN A 144 5.52 -8.46 11.96
CA GLN A 144 4.52 -8.53 10.89
C GLN A 144 3.40 -7.50 11.15
N CYS A 145 2.80 -6.93 10.11
CA CYS A 145 1.56 -6.17 10.24
C CYS A 145 0.49 -6.88 9.43
N GLN A 146 -0.73 -6.97 9.93
CA GLN A 146 -1.84 -7.48 9.14
C GLN A 146 -2.89 -6.40 9.01
N LEU A 147 -3.22 -6.05 7.76
CA LEU A 147 -4.38 -5.22 7.44
C LEU A 147 -5.51 -6.14 6.98
N ARG A 148 -6.45 -6.41 7.88
CA ARG A 148 -7.62 -7.21 7.55
C ARG A 148 -8.84 -6.31 7.50
N TYR A 149 -9.64 -6.42 6.46
CA TYR A 149 -11.00 -5.92 6.48
C TYR A 149 -11.90 -7.10 6.85
N GLN A 150 -12.69 -6.95 7.92
CA GLN A 150 -13.36 -8.10 8.54
C GLN A 150 -14.55 -8.61 7.71
N GLU A 151 -15.34 -7.71 7.09
CA GLU A 151 -16.62 -8.09 6.46
C GLU A 151 -16.97 -7.19 5.25
N GLY A 152 -16.96 -7.77 4.04
CA GLY A 152 -17.46 -7.12 2.81
C GLY A 152 -16.57 -7.34 1.59
N THR A 153 -16.94 -6.73 0.47
CA THR A 153 -16.14 -6.71 -0.77
C THR A 153 -14.99 -5.68 -0.67
N PRO A 154 -13.95 -5.79 -1.51
CA PRO A 154 -12.93 -4.74 -1.62
C PRO A 154 -13.53 -3.35 -1.94
N TYR A 155 -14.65 -3.29 -2.67
CA TYR A 155 -15.36 -2.05 -2.96
C TYR A 155 -16.00 -1.44 -1.71
N ASP A 156 -16.62 -2.24 -0.86
CA ASP A 156 -17.20 -1.77 0.42
C ASP A 156 -16.13 -1.15 1.30
N SER A 157 -14.98 -1.84 1.41
CA SER A 157 -13.84 -1.30 2.16
C SER A 157 -13.41 0.06 1.57
N THR A 158 -13.24 0.13 0.25
CA THR A 158 -12.81 1.37 -0.43
C THR A 158 -13.82 2.51 -0.22
N ALA A 159 -15.12 2.21 -0.29
CA ALA A 159 -16.19 3.18 -0.04
C ALA A 159 -16.14 3.72 1.39
N ILE A 160 -15.99 2.83 2.38
CA ILE A 160 -15.80 3.23 3.79
C ILE A 160 -14.55 4.11 3.92
N ALA A 161 -13.43 3.73 3.30
CA ALA A 161 -12.22 4.54 3.38
C ALA A 161 -12.40 5.96 2.84
N VAL A 162 -13.09 6.11 1.71
CA VAL A 162 -13.42 7.43 1.13
C VAL A 162 -14.34 8.22 2.05
N ILE A 163 -15.40 7.61 2.57
CA ILE A 163 -16.36 8.27 3.46
C ILE A 163 -15.67 8.72 4.75
N MET A 164 -14.88 7.86 5.39
CA MET A 164 -14.16 8.20 6.61
C MET A 164 -13.10 9.29 6.35
N SER A 165 -12.47 9.29 5.17
CA SER A 165 -11.57 10.37 4.75
C SER A 165 -12.33 11.70 4.64
N ALA A 166 -13.49 11.72 3.97
CA ALA A 166 -14.31 12.92 3.83
C ALA A 166 -14.79 13.46 5.19
N ILE A 167 -15.28 12.58 6.08
CA ILE A 167 -15.67 12.95 7.44
C ILE A 167 -14.48 13.54 8.21
N THR A 168 -13.29 12.96 8.06
CA THR A 168 -12.07 13.45 8.73
C THR A 168 -11.66 14.82 8.21
N ILE A 169 -11.74 15.05 6.89
CA ILE A 169 -11.50 16.38 6.30
C ILE A 169 -12.43 17.42 6.90
N ILE A 170 -13.72 17.09 7.04
CA ILE A 170 -14.71 18.03 7.56
C ILE A 170 -14.50 18.30 9.06
N LYS A 171 -14.30 17.25 9.87
CA LYS A 171 -14.23 17.36 11.33
C LYS A 171 -12.89 17.85 11.85
N GLU A 172 -11.80 17.52 11.17
CA GLU A 172 -10.43 17.73 11.64
C GLU A 172 -9.62 18.58 10.64
N SER A 173 -10.30 19.46 9.89
CA SER A 173 -9.69 20.32 8.87
C SER A 173 -8.49 21.13 9.38
N SER A 174 -8.47 21.51 10.67
CA SER A 174 -7.35 22.20 11.32
C SER A 174 -6.09 21.36 11.43
N ASN A 175 -6.21 20.03 11.43
CA ASN A 175 -5.11 19.08 11.56
C ASN A 175 -4.55 18.63 10.21
N ILE A 176 -5.12 19.12 9.11
CA ILE A 176 -4.73 18.77 7.74
C ILE A 176 -3.90 19.92 7.16
N PRO A 177 -2.74 19.64 6.53
CA PRO A 177 -1.93 20.69 5.91
C PRO A 177 -2.72 21.44 4.82
N LYS A 178 -2.60 22.77 4.81
CA LYS A 178 -3.35 23.63 3.88
C LYS A 178 -2.61 23.78 2.55
N GLY A 179 -3.35 23.58 1.47
CA GLY A 179 -2.90 23.83 0.10
C GLY A 179 -2.21 22.62 -0.57
N GLY A 180 -2.13 22.68 -1.89
CA GLY A 180 -1.49 21.66 -2.72
C GLY A 180 -2.29 20.36 -2.87
N VAL A 181 -1.65 19.36 -3.46
CA VAL A 181 -2.16 17.99 -3.60
C VAL A 181 -1.35 17.08 -2.70
N LEU A 182 -1.98 16.53 -1.68
CA LEU A 182 -1.32 15.74 -0.65
C LEU A 182 -1.67 14.27 -0.80
N MET A 183 -0.66 13.42 -0.65
CA MET A 183 -0.88 11.98 -0.52
C MET A 183 -1.54 11.69 0.84
N PRO A 184 -2.37 10.64 0.96
CA PRO A 184 -3.13 10.37 2.19
C PRO A 184 -2.26 10.27 3.45
N GLY A 185 -1.04 9.73 3.32
CA GLY A 185 -0.09 9.68 4.43
C GLY A 185 0.32 11.06 4.93
N ALA A 186 0.58 12.00 4.02
CA ALA A 186 0.89 13.38 4.40
C ALA A 186 -0.36 14.12 4.91
N ALA A 187 -1.51 13.96 4.26
CA ALA A 187 -2.73 14.68 4.61
C ALA A 187 -3.28 14.32 6.00
N PHE A 188 -3.28 13.02 6.34
CA PHE A 188 -4.01 12.51 7.51
C PHE A 188 -3.11 12.15 8.71
N HIS A 189 -1.81 12.42 8.68
CA HIS A 189 -0.87 11.95 9.71
C HIS A 189 -1.18 12.44 11.15
N LYS A 190 -1.78 13.62 11.27
CA LYS A 190 -2.19 14.29 12.51
C LYS A 190 -3.69 14.10 12.83
N THR A 191 -4.37 13.20 12.13
CA THR A 191 -5.82 12.98 12.27
C THR A 191 -6.13 11.61 12.85
N ASP A 192 -7.38 11.43 13.28
CA ASP A 192 -7.92 10.17 13.80
C ASP A 192 -8.49 9.25 12.70
N LEU A 193 -8.14 9.49 11.42
CA LEU A 193 -8.63 8.69 10.29
C LEU A 193 -8.39 7.18 10.51
N VAL A 194 -7.23 6.80 11.03
CA VAL A 194 -6.92 5.38 11.23
C VAL A 194 -7.84 4.75 12.28
N ASP A 195 -8.10 5.44 13.38
CA ASP A 195 -8.97 4.95 14.44
C ASP A 195 -10.43 4.88 13.96
N ARG A 196 -10.85 5.88 13.16
CA ARG A 196 -12.12 5.89 12.45
C ARG A 196 -12.29 4.67 11.54
N LEU A 197 -11.29 4.36 10.72
CA LEU A 197 -11.30 3.16 9.86
C LEU A 197 -11.39 1.90 10.70
N MET A 198 -10.59 1.81 11.77
CA MET A 198 -10.59 0.63 12.65
C MET A 198 -11.94 0.40 13.33
N ASN A 199 -12.64 1.48 13.71
CA ASN A 199 -13.99 1.41 14.26
C ASN A 199 -15.07 1.05 13.22
N ASN A 200 -14.73 1.01 11.92
CA ASN A 200 -15.65 0.73 10.81
C ASN A 200 -15.18 -0.47 9.98
N GLY A 201 -14.72 -1.53 10.64
CA GLY A 201 -14.47 -2.83 10.01
C GLY A 201 -13.03 -3.06 9.52
N TYR A 202 -12.15 -2.06 9.60
CA TYR A 202 -10.72 -2.28 9.39
C TYR A 202 -10.06 -2.83 10.64
N THR A 203 -9.09 -3.71 10.46
CA THR A 203 -8.26 -4.24 11.54
C THR A 203 -6.81 -4.09 11.16
N ILE A 204 -6.06 -3.34 11.99
CA ILE A 204 -4.62 -3.14 11.84
C ILE A 204 -3.93 -3.77 13.05
N GLU A 205 -3.35 -4.94 12.82
CA GLU A 205 -2.63 -5.68 13.85
C GLU A 205 -1.13 -5.59 13.59
N VAL A 206 -0.38 -5.21 14.63
CA VAL A 206 1.09 -5.35 14.62
C VAL A 206 1.41 -6.65 15.33
N LEU A 207 1.70 -7.68 14.56
CA LEU A 207 2.13 -8.98 15.02
C LEU A 207 3.56 -8.86 15.58
N LYS A 208 3.79 -9.48 16.73
CA LYS A 208 5.06 -9.45 17.46
C LYS A 208 6.11 -10.33 16.81
#